data_AF-G4D5F2-F1
#
_entry.id   AF-G4D5F2-F1
#
_cell.length_a   1.000
_cell.length_b   1.000
_cell.length_c   1.000
_cell.angle_alpha   90.00
_cell.angle_beta   90.00
_cell.angle_gamma   90.00
#
_symmetry.space_group_name_H-M   'P 1'
#
loop_
_entity.id
_entity.type
_entity.pdbx_description
1 polymer ?
#
loop_
_entity_poly.entity_id
_entity_poly.type
_entity_poly.pdbx_seq_one_letter_code
_entity_poly.pdbx_strand_id
1 'polypeptide(L)' 'MFKFTNESMVVKAWVNLIVANEKTLDDVPKLWNLKECVQDVLNSLKEEGGEIDA' A
#
# COMPACT_ATOMS: atom_id res chain seq x y z
N MET A 1 21.28 -4.95 3.49
CA MET A 1 20.32 -5.28 2.41
C MET A 1 19.23 -4.22 2.45
N PHE A 2 18.96 -3.53 1.34
CA PHE A 2 17.93 -2.50 1.30
C PHE A 2 16.54 -3.14 1.41
N LYS A 3 15.69 -2.57 2.27
CA LYS A 3 14.28 -2.92 2.42
C LYS A 3 13.47 -1.64 2.50
N PHE A 4 12.27 -1.67 1.94
CA PHE A 4 11.30 -0.60 2.15
C PHE A 4 10.69 -0.71 3.54
N THR A 5 10.27 0.43 4.08
CA THR A 5 9.45 0.54 5.28
C THR A 5 8.09 1.13 4.90
N ASN A 6 7.08 0.94 5.74
CA ASN A 6 5.74 1.50 5.51
C ASN A 6 5.74 3.04 5.44
N GLU A 7 6.78 3.67 6.01
CA GLU A 7 6.98 5.13 5.96
C GLU A 7 7.69 5.63 4.69
N SER A 8 8.19 4.72 3.85
CA SER A 8 8.90 5.05 2.63
C SER A 8 8.03 5.91 1.69
N MET A 9 8.61 6.97 1.14
CA MET A 9 7.94 7.79 0.12
C MET A 9 7.52 6.96 -1.09
N VAL A 10 8.29 5.93 -1.45
CA VAL A 10 7.96 5.03 -2.57
C VAL A 10 6.72 4.19 -2.23
N VAL A 11 6.64 3.64 -1.01
CA VAL A 11 5.46 2.89 -0.55
C VAL A 11 4.23 3.79 -0.55
N LYS A 12 4.34 5.00 0.02
CA LYS A 12 3.24 5.98 0.07
C LYS A 12 2.76 6.40 -1.33
N ALA A 13 3.68 6.61 -2.27
CA ALA A 13 3.31 6.93 -3.65
C ALA A 13 2.47 5.81 -4.29
N TRP A 14 2.87 4.55 -4.12
CA TRP A 14 2.10 3.39 -4.61
C TRP A 14 0.74 3.26 -3.95
N VAL A 15 0.67 3.43 -2.62
CA VAL A 15 -0.60 3.43 -1.88
C VAL A 15 -1.53 4.50 -2.44
N ASN A 16 -1.04 5.73 -2.65
CA ASN A 16 -1.85 6.81 -3.21
C ASN A 16 -2.38 6.50 -4.61
N LEU A 17 -1.56 5.93 -5.50
CA LEU A 17 -1.99 5.53 -6.84
C LEU A 17 -3.08 4.44 -6.79
N ILE A 18 -3.00 3.52 -5.82
CA ILE A 18 -3.99 2.46 -5.63
C ILE A 18 -5.29 3.01 -5.05
N VAL A 19 -5.21 3.87 -4.03
CA VAL A 19 -6.37 4.55 -3.45
C VAL A 19 -7.07 5.46 -4.48
N ALA A 20 -6.31 6.08 -5.39
CA ALA A 20 -6.83 6.86 -6.50
C ALA A 20 -7.43 6.01 -7.65
N ASN A 21 -7.43 4.68 -7.54
CA ASN A 21 -7.82 3.74 -8.60
C ASN A 21 -7.05 3.88 -9.93
N GLU A 22 -5.86 4.50 -9.91
CA GLU A 22 -4.98 4.60 -11.09
C GLU A 22 -4.12 3.34 -11.29
N LYS A 23 -3.89 2.60 -10.20
CA LYS A 23 -3.11 1.36 -10.16
C LYS A 23 -3.77 0.33 -9.26
N THR A 24 -3.38 -0.92 -9.42
CA THR A 24 -3.78 -2.04 -8.56
C THR A 24 -2.57 -2.61 -7.83
N LEU A 25 -2.80 -3.44 -6.81
CA LEU A 25 -1.73 -4.12 -6.08
C LEU A 25 -0.88 -5.02 -6.98
N ASP A 26 -1.45 -5.50 -8.09
CA ASP A 26 -0.75 -6.34 -9.07
C ASP A 26 0.17 -5.56 -10.01
N ASP A 27 -0.05 -4.24 -10.15
CA ASP A 27 0.85 -3.35 -10.87
C ASP A 27 2.13 -3.02 -10.08
N VAL A 28 2.14 -3.28 -8.77
CA VAL A 28 3.30 -3.00 -7.91
C VAL A 28 4.45 -3.93 -8.31
N PRO A 29 5.62 -3.40 -8.70
CA PRO A 29 6.73 -4.21 -9.15
C PRO A 29 7.25 -5.11 -8.03
N LYS A 30 7.66 -6.33 -8.39
CA LYS A 30 8.26 -7.30 -7.47
C LYS A 30 9.71 -6.92 -7.15
N LEU A 31 9.86 -5.84 -6.38
CA LEU A 31 11.14 -5.29 -5.96
C LEU A 31 11.29 -5.41 -4.44
N TRP A 32 12.18 -6.30 -4.00
CA TRP A 32 12.39 -6.63 -2.59
C TRP A 32 11.05 -6.88 -1.86
N ASN A 33 10.74 -6.08 -0.84
CA ASN A 33 9.51 -6.15 -0.03
C ASN A 33 8.51 -5.04 -0.34
N LEU A 34 8.58 -4.39 -1.52
CA LEU A 34 7.73 -3.25 -1.84
C LEU A 34 6.23 -3.61 -1.83
N LYS A 35 5.84 -4.69 -2.53
CA LYS A 35 4.43 -5.13 -2.62
C LYS A 35 3.87 -5.48 -1.24
N GLU A 36 4.67 -6.10 -0.39
CA GLU A 36 4.31 -6.43 1.00
C GLU A 36 4.03 -5.15 1.80
N CYS A 37 4.95 -4.18 1.80
CA CYS A 37 4.73 -2.91 2.50
C CYS A 37 3.51 -2.13 1.99
N VAL A 38 3.28 -2.12 0.67
CA VAL A 38 2.10 -1.45 0.09
C VAL A 38 0.82 -2.15 0.53
N GLN A 39 0.80 -3.49 0.54
CA GLN A 39 -0.33 -4.28 1.00
C GLN A 39 -0.62 -4.05 2.49
N ASP A 40 0.42 -4.03 3.33
CA ASP A 40 0.29 -3.79 4.76
C ASP A 40 -0.36 -2.43 5.04
N VAL A 41 0.14 -1.36 4.40
CA VAL A 41 -0.43 0.00 4.56
C VAL A 41 -1.89 0.04 4.08
N LEU A 42 -2.21 -0.57 2.94
CA LEU A 42 -3.59 -0.61 2.44
C LEU A 42 -4.52 -1.37 3.38
N ASN A 43 -4.05 -2.43 4.04
CA ASN A 43 -4.84 -3.17 5.02
C ASN A 43 -5.06 -2.33 6.28
N SER A 44 -4.03 -1.65 6.81
CA SER A 44 -4.19 -0.74 7.94
C SER A 44 -5.19 0.39 7.64
N LEU A 45 -5.16 0.95 6.41
CA LEU A 45 -6.13 1.97 5.99
C LEU A 45 -7.58 1.43 5.95
N LYS A 46 -7.79 0.16 5.60
CA LYS A 46 -9.12 -0.47 5.63
C LYS A 46 -9.60 -0.73 7.05
N GLU A 47 -8.69 -1.12 7.94
CA GLU A 47 -9.00 -1.35 9.37
C GLU A 47 -9.31 -0.04 10.10
N GLU A 48 -8.63 1.06 9.77
CA GLU A 48 -8.90 2.40 10.31
C GLU A 48 -10.15 3.06 9.70
N GLY A 49 -10.59 2.62 8.51
CA GLY A 49 -11.81 3.06 7.84
C GLY A 49 -13.05 2.19 8.12
N GLY A 50 -12.94 1.22 9.03
CA GLY A 50 -13.97 0.23 9.32
C GLY A 50 -15.05 0.67 10.32
N GLU A 51 -15.83 1.71 9.99
CA GLU A 51 -17.20 1.86 10.51
C GLU A 51 -18.05 2.74 9.57
N ILE A 52 -18.60 2.14 8.50
CA ILE A 52 -19.92 2.49 7.98
C ILE A 52 -20.60 1.23 7.42
N ASP A 53 -21.87 1.10 7.76
CA ASP A 53 -22.90 0.16 7.30
C ASP A 53 -22.95 -1.25 7.94
N ALA A 54 -23.68 -1.29 9.06
CA ALA A 54 -24.53 -2.40 9.48
C ALA A 54 -25.97 -2.17 8.97
#